data_AF-A0A077WZQ6-F1
#
_entry.id   AF-A0A077WZQ6-F1
#
_cell.length_a   1.000
_cell.length_b   1.000
_cell.length_c   1.000
_cell.angle_alpha   90.00
_cell.angle_beta   90.00
_cell.angle_gamma   90.00
#
_symmetry.space_group_name_H-M   'P 1'
#
loop_
_entity.id
_entity.type
_entity.pdbx_description
1 polymer ?
#
loop_
_entity_poly.entity_id
_entity_poly.type
_entity_poly.pdbx_seq_one_letter_code
_entity_poly.pdbx_strand_id
1 'polypeptide(L)'
;MSTDNERTPLIQHHDQRRSSGSITPSSSMTACANGAAKNIQQARSTKRKLWFAVSLACMFFVTELVAGYFANSLALMSDAFHLLSDVASFFVALIAIYLAERPPTKRHTYGFHRAEVIAAVISVITIWVLTAFLVHEAIQRVLYPQEINAPLMCVTAAIGVGVNVILAIVLGGHHHHHHSHDEEDNNGHHHDENINLRAAALHVLGDLLASVGVLISSVVLLFKPTYTIVDPICTFVFALIVLYTTFHLITDSVGVLMEGAPGHLKPEAIVKSLTAIPGVIAVHDLHVWTLSPGKPSLTAHILVEKDVQLQYDDILYKSQRVVCDEFGVHHTTLQIESEEARFTSHCRPEICCARV
;
A
#
# COMPACT_ATOMS: atom_id res chain seq x y z
N MET A 1 -20.47 22.13 27.40
CA MET A 1 -19.03 21.86 27.59
C MET A 1 -18.46 21.50 26.22
N SER A 2 -17.57 22.34 25.69
CA SER A 2 -17.25 22.48 24.26
C SER A 2 -16.65 21.24 23.58
N THR A 3 -17.34 20.72 22.56
CA THR A 3 -16.79 19.77 21.58
C THR A 3 -16.09 20.46 20.40
N ASP A 4 -16.15 21.79 20.30
CA ASP A 4 -15.58 22.53 19.15
C ASP A 4 -14.06 22.75 19.24
N ASN A 5 -13.43 22.52 20.40
CA ASN A 5 -11.99 22.80 20.57
C ASN A 5 -11.07 21.62 20.16
N GLU A 6 -11.60 20.40 19.98
CA GLU A 6 -10.80 19.21 19.62
C GLU A 6 -10.41 19.17 18.13
N ARG A 7 -11.18 19.83 17.25
CA ARG A 7 -10.93 19.85 15.79
C ARG A 7 -9.98 20.96 15.35
N THR A 8 -9.45 21.78 16.26
CA THR A 8 -8.49 22.82 15.88
C THR A 8 -7.15 22.20 15.45
N PRO A 9 -6.61 22.57 14.27
CA PRO A 9 -5.33 22.07 13.80
C PRO A 9 -4.20 22.49 14.75
N LEU A 10 -3.21 21.60 14.91
CA LEU A 10 -2.10 21.79 15.87
C LEU A 10 -1.22 23.01 15.52
N ILE A 11 -1.08 23.33 14.23
CA ILE A 11 -0.31 24.45 13.71
C ILE A 11 -1.24 25.30 12.83
N GLN A 12 -1.39 26.58 13.17
CA GLN A 12 -2.07 27.56 12.31
C GLN A 12 -1.05 28.08 11.30
N HIS A 13 -1.29 27.84 10.00
CA HIS A 13 -0.46 28.43 8.94
C HIS A 13 -0.61 29.96 8.97
N HIS A 14 0.47 30.66 9.33
CA HIS A 14 0.60 32.09 9.06
C HIS A 14 0.91 32.28 7.58
N ASP A 15 -0.11 32.54 6.76
CA ASP A 15 0.08 32.89 5.35
C ASP A 15 0.79 34.25 5.23
N GLN A 16 2.09 34.21 4.93
CA GLN A 16 2.81 35.39 4.46
C GLN A 16 2.39 35.68 3.01
N ARG A 17 1.52 36.69 2.85
CA ARG A 17 1.21 37.33 1.56
C ARG A 17 2.51 37.77 0.87
N ARG A 18 2.90 37.12 -0.23
CA ARG A 18 3.85 37.66 -1.20
C ARG A 18 3.10 38.29 -2.38
N SER A 19 3.49 39.52 -2.67
CA SER A 19 2.95 40.44 -3.66
C SER A 19 3.00 39.91 -5.10
N SER A 20 1.90 40.06 -5.81
CA SER A 20 1.73 39.80 -7.24
C SER A 20 2.42 40.88 -8.08
N GLY A 21 3.54 40.52 -8.71
CA GLY A 21 4.14 41.25 -9.83
C GLY A 21 3.83 40.55 -11.15
N SER A 22 3.26 41.27 -12.10
CA SER A 22 2.94 40.77 -13.45
C SER A 22 4.21 40.58 -14.28
N ILE A 23 4.53 39.35 -14.68
CA ILE A 23 5.61 39.02 -15.62
C ILE A 23 4.95 38.42 -16.87
N THR A 24 5.26 38.97 -18.05
CA THR A 24 4.87 38.43 -19.36
C THR A 24 5.62 37.10 -19.62
N PRO A 25 4.97 36.07 -20.20
CA PRO A 25 5.54 34.74 -20.22
C PRO A 25 6.65 34.58 -21.27
N SER A 26 7.82 34.10 -20.85
CA SER A 26 8.93 33.72 -21.73
C SER A 26 8.69 32.36 -22.39
N SER A 27 9.42 32.04 -23.47
CA SER A 27 9.34 30.77 -24.21
C SER A 27 9.49 29.50 -23.34
N SER A 28 10.18 29.62 -22.20
CA SER A 28 10.26 28.54 -21.18
C SER A 28 8.92 28.25 -20.51
N MET A 29 8.06 29.25 -20.31
CA MET A 29 6.72 29.06 -19.75
C MET A 29 5.78 28.36 -20.73
N THR A 30 5.98 28.54 -22.05
CA THR A 30 5.22 27.81 -23.08
C THR A 30 5.59 26.34 -23.13
N ALA A 31 6.87 25.99 -22.93
CA ALA A 31 7.33 24.61 -22.80
C ALA A 31 6.81 23.94 -21.51
N CYS A 32 6.85 24.65 -20.37
CA CYS A 32 6.26 24.16 -19.11
C CYS A 32 4.73 24.04 -19.19
N ALA A 33 4.03 24.97 -19.85
CA ALA A 33 2.59 24.88 -20.07
C ALA A 33 2.21 23.71 -20.99
N ASN A 34 3.01 23.43 -22.03
CA ASN A 34 2.83 22.27 -22.89
C ASN A 34 3.15 20.95 -22.16
N GLY A 35 4.15 20.93 -21.27
CA GLY A 35 4.43 19.80 -20.38
C GLY A 35 3.32 19.55 -19.37
N ALA A 36 2.82 20.61 -18.72
CA ALA A 36 1.67 20.54 -17.81
C ALA A 36 0.38 20.12 -18.53
N ALA A 37 0.14 20.60 -19.76
CA ALA A 37 -0.99 20.19 -20.58
C ALA A 37 -0.90 18.71 -21.00
N LYS A 38 0.29 18.22 -21.37
CA LYS A 38 0.54 16.79 -21.63
C LYS A 38 0.31 15.94 -20.39
N ASN A 39 0.80 16.36 -19.23
CA ASN A 39 0.59 15.65 -17.95
C ASN A 39 -0.89 15.65 -17.53
N ILE A 40 -1.61 16.74 -17.71
CA ILE A 40 -3.07 16.83 -17.45
C ILE A 40 -3.85 15.96 -18.44
N GLN A 41 -3.44 15.89 -19.70
CA GLN A 41 -4.09 15.07 -20.72
C GLN A 41 -3.83 13.58 -20.51
N GLN A 42 -2.62 13.22 -20.07
CA GLN A 42 -2.25 11.86 -19.68
C GLN A 42 -3.01 11.44 -18.41
N ALA A 43 -3.06 12.28 -17.38
CA ALA A 43 -3.85 12.03 -16.16
C ALA A 43 -5.36 11.90 -16.45
N ARG A 44 -5.92 12.71 -17.36
CA ARG A 44 -7.33 12.59 -17.80
C ARG A 44 -7.59 11.31 -18.59
N SER A 45 -6.65 10.88 -19.43
CA SER A 45 -6.72 9.61 -20.17
C SER A 45 -6.68 8.41 -19.22
N THR A 46 -5.74 8.40 -18.26
CA THR A 46 -5.64 7.37 -17.21
C THR A 46 -6.90 7.31 -16.35
N LYS A 47 -7.45 8.45 -15.93
CA LYS A 47 -8.71 8.50 -15.16
C LYS A 47 -9.90 7.93 -15.94
N ARG A 48 -10.00 8.21 -17.25
CA ARG A 48 -11.05 7.63 -18.11
C ARG A 48 -10.90 6.12 -18.27
N LYS A 49 -9.67 5.63 -18.48
CA LYS A 49 -9.37 4.18 -18.55
C LYS A 49 -9.70 3.47 -17.24
N LEU A 50 -9.35 4.07 -16.10
CA LEU A 50 -9.64 3.52 -14.77
C LEU A 50 -11.16 3.45 -14.50
N TRP A 51 -11.91 4.51 -14.81
CA TRP A 51 -13.37 4.49 -14.71
C TRP A 51 -14.02 3.45 -15.61
N PHE A 52 -13.50 3.27 -16.82
CA PHE A 52 -13.94 2.20 -17.71
C PHE A 52 -13.66 0.81 -17.11
N ALA A 53 -12.45 0.58 -16.60
CA ALA A 53 -12.06 -0.68 -15.96
C ALA A 53 -12.94 -1.01 -14.74
N VAL A 54 -13.13 -0.04 -13.84
CA VAL A 54 -14.00 -0.21 -12.66
C VAL A 54 -15.45 -0.47 -13.06
N SER A 55 -15.99 0.26 -14.04
CA SER A 55 -17.35 0.03 -14.51
C SER A 55 -17.53 -1.34 -15.15
N LEU A 56 -16.54 -1.80 -15.92
CA LEU A 56 -16.54 -3.12 -16.53
C LEU A 56 -16.47 -4.22 -15.48
N ALA A 57 -15.59 -4.09 -14.49
CA ALA A 57 -15.45 -5.02 -13.36
C ALA A 57 -16.73 -5.10 -12.53
N CYS A 58 -17.35 -3.97 -12.17
CA CYS A 58 -18.62 -3.94 -11.43
C CYS A 58 -19.77 -4.61 -12.20
N MET A 59 -19.86 -4.37 -13.51
CA MET A 59 -20.90 -4.98 -14.34
C MET A 59 -20.68 -6.50 -14.48
N PHE A 60 -19.42 -6.92 -14.58
CA PHE A 60 -19.05 -8.32 -14.65
C PHE A 60 -19.31 -9.05 -13.33
N PHE A 61 -18.96 -8.44 -12.19
CA PHE A 61 -19.28 -8.94 -10.85
C PHE A 61 -20.76 -9.31 -10.70
N VAL A 62 -21.68 -8.43 -11.11
CA VAL A 62 -23.13 -8.71 -11.04
C VAL A 62 -23.49 -9.91 -11.91
N THR A 63 -22.88 -10.01 -13.09
CA THR A 63 -23.10 -11.13 -14.01
C THR A 63 -22.65 -12.45 -13.39
N GLU A 64 -21.45 -12.49 -12.79
CA GLU A 64 -20.92 -13.69 -12.14
C GLU A 64 -21.68 -14.08 -10.88
N LEU A 65 -22.12 -13.11 -10.08
CA LEU A 65 -22.90 -13.40 -8.88
C LEU A 65 -24.23 -14.07 -9.25
N VAL A 66 -24.93 -13.51 -10.24
CA VAL A 66 -26.20 -14.06 -10.74
C VAL A 66 -25.97 -15.41 -11.42
N ALA A 67 -24.96 -15.51 -12.28
CA ALA A 67 -24.64 -16.76 -12.97
C ALA A 67 -24.15 -17.85 -12.02
N GLY A 68 -23.35 -17.53 -11.00
CA GLY A 68 -22.87 -18.48 -10.00
C GLY A 68 -24.01 -19.04 -9.15
N TYR A 69 -24.98 -18.20 -8.78
CA TYR A 69 -26.21 -18.63 -8.13
C TYR A 69 -27.04 -19.59 -9.00
N PHE A 70 -27.32 -19.21 -10.25
CA PHE A 70 -28.08 -20.08 -11.16
C PHE A 70 -27.31 -21.31 -11.64
N ALA A 71 -25.98 -21.23 -11.71
CA ALA A 71 -25.14 -22.36 -12.07
C ALA A 71 -24.94 -23.33 -10.92
N ASN A 72 -25.30 -22.91 -9.70
CA ASN A 72 -24.99 -23.61 -8.47
C ASN A 72 -23.49 -23.94 -8.40
N SER A 73 -22.60 -22.98 -8.67
CA SER A 73 -21.12 -23.17 -8.66
C SER A 73 -20.47 -22.29 -7.59
N LEU A 74 -19.73 -22.92 -6.67
CA LEU A 74 -18.98 -22.19 -5.64
C LEU A 74 -17.75 -21.53 -6.23
N ALA A 75 -17.14 -22.10 -7.27
CA ALA A 75 -15.98 -21.50 -7.92
C ALA A 75 -16.36 -20.17 -8.59
N LEU A 76 -17.52 -20.09 -9.26
CA LEU A 76 -18.05 -18.82 -9.79
C LEU A 76 -18.43 -17.82 -8.70
N MET A 77 -19.09 -18.29 -7.63
CA MET A 77 -19.41 -17.42 -6.50
C MET A 77 -18.15 -16.89 -5.81
N SER A 78 -17.08 -17.69 -5.75
CA SER A 78 -15.79 -17.29 -5.20
C SER A 78 -15.15 -16.16 -5.99
N ASP A 79 -15.15 -16.25 -7.33
CA ASP A 79 -14.64 -15.18 -8.21
C ASP A 79 -15.46 -13.89 -8.02
N ALA A 80 -16.80 -14.02 -8.03
CA ALA A 80 -17.70 -12.88 -7.81
C ALA A 80 -17.49 -12.20 -6.44
N PHE A 81 -17.37 -12.97 -5.35
CA PHE A 81 -17.17 -12.37 -4.03
C PHE A 81 -15.76 -11.79 -3.85
N HIS A 82 -14.75 -12.30 -4.57
CA HIS A 82 -13.44 -11.68 -4.63
C HIS A 82 -13.54 -10.29 -5.26
N LEU A 83 -14.16 -10.17 -6.45
CA LEU A 83 -14.41 -8.88 -7.10
C LEU A 83 -15.20 -7.90 -6.22
N LEU A 84 -16.19 -8.40 -5.47
CA LEU A 84 -16.92 -7.57 -4.49
C LEU A 84 -16.01 -7.05 -3.38
N SER A 85 -15.11 -7.90 -2.87
CA SER A 85 -14.16 -7.54 -1.82
C SER A 85 -13.17 -6.51 -2.32
N ASP A 86 -12.74 -6.60 -3.57
CA ASP A 86 -11.87 -5.61 -4.21
C ASP A 86 -12.55 -4.24 -4.32
N VAL A 87 -13.80 -4.22 -4.79
CA VAL A 87 -14.60 -2.99 -4.85
C VAL A 87 -14.80 -2.40 -3.44
N ALA A 88 -15.13 -3.23 -2.44
CA ALA A 88 -15.28 -2.78 -1.06
C ALA A 88 -13.94 -2.21 -0.52
N SER A 89 -12.81 -2.86 -0.82
CA SER A 89 -11.49 -2.40 -0.41
C SER A 89 -11.15 -1.02 -0.99
N PHE A 90 -11.53 -0.74 -2.24
CA PHE A 90 -11.36 0.60 -2.84
C PHE A 90 -12.16 1.67 -2.11
N PHE A 91 -13.40 1.38 -1.70
CA PHE A 91 -14.18 2.32 -0.90
C PHE A 91 -13.53 2.60 0.45
N VAL A 92 -13.06 1.56 1.15
CA VAL A 92 -12.36 1.70 2.43
C VAL A 92 -11.06 2.50 2.25
N ALA A 93 -10.28 2.21 1.20
CA ALA A 93 -9.05 2.94 0.88
C ALA A 93 -9.30 4.42 0.57
N LEU A 94 -10.36 4.75 -0.18
CA LEU A 94 -10.73 6.15 -0.47
C LEU A 94 -11.07 6.92 0.81
N ILE A 95 -11.83 6.31 1.72
CA ILE A 95 -12.15 6.91 3.02
C ILE A 95 -10.87 7.11 3.84
N ALA A 96 -9.96 6.12 3.80
CA ALA A 96 -8.72 6.17 4.56
C ALA A 96 -7.76 7.26 4.04
N ILE A 97 -7.62 7.40 2.71
CA ILE A 97 -6.85 8.49 2.08
C ILE A 97 -7.45 9.84 2.45
N TYR A 98 -8.76 9.99 2.30
CA TYR A 98 -9.46 11.22 2.70
C TYR A 98 -9.24 11.57 4.17
N LEU A 99 -9.20 10.56 5.05
CA LEU A 99 -8.93 10.77 6.46
C LEU A 99 -7.45 11.11 6.72
N ALA A 100 -6.52 10.45 6.03
CA ALA A 100 -5.08 10.67 6.13
C ALA A 100 -4.62 12.04 5.62
N GLU A 101 -5.37 12.68 4.72
CA GLU A 101 -5.13 14.05 4.24
C GLU A 101 -5.56 15.13 5.25
N ARG A 102 -6.29 14.75 6.31
CA ARG A 102 -6.70 15.74 7.32
C ARG A 102 -5.51 16.23 8.15
N PRO A 103 -5.48 17.53 8.50
CA PRO A 103 -4.40 18.09 9.29
C PRO A 103 -4.34 17.47 10.70
N PRO A 104 -3.15 17.42 11.33
CA PRO A 104 -3.01 16.99 12.71
C PRO A 104 -3.87 17.79 13.68
N THR A 105 -4.46 17.11 14.65
CA THR A 105 -5.29 17.71 15.71
C THR A 105 -4.57 17.64 17.05
N LYS A 106 -5.08 18.35 18.06
CA LYS A 106 -4.51 18.28 19.44
C LYS A 106 -4.50 16.87 20.02
N ARG A 107 -5.47 16.03 19.63
CA ARG A 107 -5.58 14.64 20.08
C ARG A 107 -4.79 13.67 19.20
N HIS A 108 -4.71 13.96 17.90
CA HIS A 108 -3.94 13.17 16.93
C HIS A 108 -2.80 14.03 16.36
N THR A 109 -1.71 14.11 17.14
CA THR A 109 -0.54 14.99 16.87
C THR A 109 0.21 14.61 15.59
N TYR A 110 0.17 13.34 15.20
CA TYR A 110 0.68 12.83 13.94
C TYR A 110 -0.36 12.82 12.80
N GLY A 111 -1.57 13.35 13.04
CA GLY A 111 -2.69 13.23 12.12
C GLY A 111 -3.27 11.82 12.05
N PHE A 112 -4.00 11.54 10.98
CA PHE A 112 -4.72 10.28 10.79
C PHE A 112 -4.02 9.32 9.82
N HIS A 113 -2.70 9.44 9.65
CA HIS A 113 -1.94 8.64 8.68
C HIS A 113 -2.07 7.12 8.90
N ARG A 114 -2.27 6.65 10.14
CA ARG A 114 -2.52 5.22 10.43
C ARG A 114 -3.89 4.70 9.96
N ALA A 115 -4.83 5.58 9.58
CA ALA A 115 -6.13 5.15 9.06
C ALA A 115 -5.99 4.28 7.80
N GLU A 116 -5.00 4.57 6.95
CA GLU A 116 -4.67 3.80 5.76
C GLU A 116 -4.27 2.36 6.09
N VAL A 117 -3.43 2.19 7.10
CA VAL A 117 -2.96 0.88 7.54
C VAL A 117 -4.10 0.07 8.16
N ILE A 118 -4.93 0.71 8.98
CA ILE A 118 -6.12 0.08 9.59
C ILE A 118 -7.10 -0.37 8.51
N ALA A 119 -7.33 0.46 7.49
CA ALA A 119 -8.16 0.13 6.34
C ALA A 119 -7.65 -1.10 5.56
N ALA A 120 -6.33 -1.19 5.36
CA ALA A 120 -5.70 -2.34 4.72
C ALA A 120 -5.93 -3.63 5.54
N VAL A 121 -5.70 -3.58 6.86
CA VAL A 121 -5.93 -4.71 7.77
C VAL A 121 -7.38 -5.18 7.74
N ILE A 122 -8.35 -4.26 7.83
CA ILE A 122 -9.79 -4.58 7.79
C ILE A 122 -10.14 -5.24 6.45
N SER A 123 -9.59 -4.74 5.34
CA SER A 123 -9.82 -5.31 4.00
C SER A 123 -9.33 -6.76 3.92
N VAL A 124 -8.10 -7.03 4.37
CA VAL A 124 -7.54 -8.39 4.33
C VAL A 124 -8.31 -9.36 5.24
N ILE A 125 -8.69 -8.92 6.45
CA ILE A 125 -9.51 -9.73 7.36
C ILE A 125 -10.87 -10.06 6.73
N THR A 126 -11.48 -9.11 6.03
CA THR A 126 -12.76 -9.32 5.32
C THR A 126 -12.62 -10.39 4.26
N ILE A 127 -11.54 -10.34 3.45
CA ILE A 127 -11.23 -11.38 2.47
C ILE A 127 -11.08 -12.75 3.15
N TRP A 128 -10.37 -12.84 4.27
CA TRP A 128 -10.18 -14.11 4.98
C TRP A 128 -11.47 -14.70 5.54
N VAL A 129 -12.36 -13.85 6.08
CA VAL A 129 -13.68 -14.29 6.57
C VAL A 129 -14.51 -14.85 5.41
N LEU A 130 -14.52 -14.17 4.27
CA LEU A 130 -15.20 -14.63 3.07
C LEU A 130 -14.60 -15.95 2.53
N THR A 131 -13.27 -16.05 2.46
CA THR A 131 -12.58 -17.28 2.04
C THR A 131 -12.92 -18.44 2.98
N ALA A 132 -12.95 -18.22 4.30
CA ALA A 132 -13.32 -19.24 5.27
C ALA A 132 -14.77 -19.73 5.07
N PHE A 133 -15.70 -18.81 4.76
CA PHE A 133 -17.08 -19.15 4.41
C PHE A 133 -17.13 -20.02 3.13
N LEU A 134 -16.40 -19.66 2.08
CA LEU A 134 -16.37 -20.43 0.83
C LEU A 134 -15.72 -21.81 0.99
N VAL A 135 -14.67 -21.90 1.80
CA VAL A 135 -14.04 -23.19 2.16
C VAL A 135 -15.04 -24.06 2.93
N HIS A 136 -15.82 -23.49 3.85
CA HIS A 136 -16.87 -24.22 4.55
C HIS A 136 -17.92 -24.78 3.57
N GLU A 137 -18.44 -23.97 2.65
CA GLU A 137 -19.37 -24.41 1.60
C GLU A 137 -18.76 -25.46 0.68
N ALA A 138 -17.48 -25.32 0.33
CA ALA A 138 -16.78 -26.31 -0.49
C ALA A 138 -16.68 -27.66 0.23
N ILE A 139 -16.39 -27.68 1.53
CA ILE A 139 -16.41 -28.90 2.35
C ILE A 139 -17.81 -29.52 2.35
N GLN A 140 -18.87 -28.73 2.52
CA GLN A 140 -20.25 -29.24 2.47
C GLN A 140 -20.55 -29.90 1.12
N ARG A 141 -20.07 -29.34 0.00
CA ARG A 141 -20.25 -29.95 -1.33
C ARG A 141 -19.45 -31.21 -1.57
N VAL A 142 -18.30 -31.37 -0.91
CA VAL A 142 -17.57 -32.65 -0.93
C VAL A 142 -18.39 -33.74 -0.23
N LEU A 143 -19.04 -33.40 0.90
CA LEU A 143 -19.85 -34.34 1.68
C LEU A 143 -21.22 -34.63 1.04
N TYR A 144 -21.85 -33.61 0.46
CA TYR A 144 -23.16 -33.66 -0.16
C TYR A 144 -23.08 -33.10 -1.59
N PRO A 145 -22.71 -33.93 -2.58
CA PRO A 145 -22.57 -33.48 -3.96
C PRO A 145 -23.87 -32.90 -4.50
N GLN A 146 -23.78 -31.72 -5.09
CA GLN A 146 -24.90 -31.06 -5.77
C GLN A 146 -24.65 -31.00 -7.27
N GLU A 147 -25.72 -30.97 -8.05
CA GLU A 147 -25.62 -30.80 -9.49
C GLU A 147 -25.22 -29.35 -9.83
N ILE A 148 -24.35 -29.22 -10.82
CA ILE A 148 -23.80 -27.94 -11.30
C ILE A 148 -24.20 -27.78 -12.76
N ASN A 149 -24.72 -26.61 -13.12
CA ASN A 149 -25.03 -26.29 -14.52
C ASN A 149 -23.73 -25.95 -15.27
N ALA A 150 -23.04 -27.00 -15.74
CA ALA A 150 -21.75 -26.89 -16.42
C ALA A 150 -21.79 -25.98 -17.68
N PRO A 151 -22.84 -26.00 -18.52
CA PRO A 151 -22.96 -25.05 -19.64
C PRO A 151 -22.97 -23.59 -19.22
N LEU A 152 -23.78 -23.24 -18.22
CA LEU A 152 -23.83 -21.87 -17.70
C LEU A 152 -22.49 -21.48 -17.08
N MET A 153 -21.89 -22.38 -16.29
CA MET A 153 -20.58 -22.17 -15.68
C MET A 153 -19.51 -21.89 -16.73
N CYS A 154 -19.49 -22.66 -17.82
CA CYS A 154 -18.51 -22.54 -18.89
C CYS A 154 -18.64 -21.24 -19.68
N VAL A 155 -19.87 -20.84 -20.04
CA VAL A 155 -20.10 -19.59 -20.77
C VAL A 155 -19.67 -18.40 -19.92
N THR A 156 -20.06 -18.37 -18.64
CA THR A 156 -19.69 -17.28 -17.73
C THR A 156 -18.18 -17.22 -17.52
N ALA A 157 -17.52 -18.35 -17.26
CA ALA A 157 -16.07 -18.39 -17.07
C ALA A 157 -15.30 -17.96 -18.33
N ALA A 158 -15.79 -18.33 -19.53
CA ALA A 158 -15.18 -17.88 -20.78
C ALA A 158 -15.29 -16.36 -20.97
N ILE A 159 -16.45 -15.78 -20.62
CA ILE A 159 -16.63 -14.32 -20.59
C ILE A 159 -15.67 -13.69 -19.58
N GLY A 160 -15.53 -14.28 -18.38
CA GLY A 160 -14.64 -13.78 -17.33
C GLY A 160 -13.17 -13.76 -17.73
N VAL A 161 -12.68 -14.83 -18.34
CA VAL A 161 -11.33 -14.83 -18.93
C VAL A 161 -11.18 -13.71 -19.97
N GLY A 162 -12.18 -13.51 -20.83
CA GLY A 162 -12.18 -12.41 -21.79
C GLY A 162 -12.14 -11.03 -21.14
N VAL A 163 -12.96 -10.80 -20.10
CA VAL A 163 -12.99 -9.54 -19.34
C VAL A 163 -11.66 -9.31 -18.64
N ASN A 164 -11.09 -10.31 -17.97
CA ASN A 164 -9.80 -10.19 -17.28
C ASN A 164 -8.64 -9.94 -18.24
N VAL A 165 -8.67 -10.52 -19.45
CA VAL A 165 -7.70 -10.18 -20.51
C VAL A 165 -7.86 -8.74 -20.99
N ILE A 166 -9.10 -8.26 -21.19
CA ILE A 166 -9.35 -6.86 -21.56
C ILE A 166 -8.85 -5.92 -20.46
N LEU A 167 -9.13 -6.22 -19.19
CA LEU A 167 -8.63 -5.46 -18.04
C LEU A 167 -7.10 -5.47 -18.02
N ALA A 168 -6.46 -6.61 -18.21
CA ALA A 168 -5.00 -6.73 -18.28
C ALA A 168 -4.40 -5.85 -19.40
N ILE A 169 -5.02 -5.79 -20.57
CA ILE A 169 -4.53 -4.96 -21.68
C ILE A 169 -4.78 -3.47 -21.41
N VAL A 170 -5.95 -3.12 -20.86
CA VAL A 170 -6.32 -1.72 -20.57
C VAL A 170 -5.44 -1.13 -19.45
N LEU A 171 -5.11 -1.93 -18.44
CA LEU A 171 -4.25 -1.52 -17.32
C LEU A 171 -2.75 -1.71 -17.61
N GLY A 172 -2.35 -2.73 -18.37
CA GLY A 172 -0.95 -3.06 -18.68
C GLY A 172 -0.37 -2.43 -19.97
N GLY A 173 -1.20 -1.79 -20.79
CA GLY A 173 -0.82 -1.28 -22.11
C GLY A 173 0.04 0.00 -22.16
N HIS A 174 0.82 0.33 -21.13
CA HIS A 174 1.79 1.43 -21.20
C HIS A 174 3.20 0.93 -20.89
N HIS A 175 4.13 1.20 -21.82
CA HIS A 175 5.59 1.01 -21.81
C HIS A 175 6.20 -0.08 -22.71
N HIS A 176 5.62 -0.35 -23.87
CA HIS A 176 6.43 -0.76 -25.03
C HIS A 176 6.34 0.33 -26.10
N HIS A 177 7.49 0.73 -26.65
CA HIS A 177 7.74 1.85 -27.58
C HIS A 177 8.15 3.19 -26.94
N HIS A 178 9.37 3.23 -26.41
CA HIS A 178 10.33 4.28 -26.79
C HIS A 178 11.76 3.71 -26.67
N HIS A 179 12.22 3.05 -27.74
CA HIS A 179 13.64 2.96 -28.01
C HIS A 179 14.07 4.29 -28.62
N SER A 180 14.69 5.14 -27.83
CA SER A 180 15.61 6.16 -28.34
C SER A 180 16.74 6.28 -27.33
N HIS A 181 17.91 5.85 -27.78
CA HIS A 181 19.20 6.15 -27.18
C HIS A 181 19.32 7.67 -26.93
N ASP A 182 19.76 8.07 -25.74
CA ASP A 182 20.94 8.92 -25.52
C ASP A 182 20.94 9.50 -24.09
N GLU A 183 22.00 9.11 -23.38
CA GLU A 183 22.80 9.75 -22.32
C GLU A 183 22.18 10.70 -21.25
N GLU A 184 22.57 10.38 -20.01
CA GLU A 184 22.90 11.26 -18.87
C GLU A 184 22.05 12.53 -18.64
N ASP A 185 21.24 12.56 -17.57
CA ASP A 185 21.59 13.24 -16.31
C ASP A 185 20.40 13.28 -15.31
N ASN A 186 20.74 13.19 -14.01
CA ASN A 186 19.96 13.61 -12.82
C ASN A 186 18.68 12.88 -12.35
N ASN A 187 18.89 12.09 -11.29
CA ASN A 187 18.09 11.93 -10.05
C ASN A 187 16.71 12.61 -9.96
N GLY A 188 15.68 11.79 -9.68
CA GLY A 188 14.49 12.23 -8.94
C GLY A 188 13.21 11.45 -9.23
N HIS A 189 12.87 10.48 -8.36
CA HIS A 189 11.49 10.07 -8.03
C HIS A 189 10.57 9.50 -9.12
N HIS A 190 10.96 8.40 -9.78
CA HIS A 190 10.06 7.58 -10.63
C HIS A 190 9.86 6.13 -10.11
N HIS A 191 9.91 5.92 -8.79
CA HIS A 191 9.70 4.59 -8.20
C HIS A 191 8.24 4.29 -7.80
N ASP A 192 7.43 5.30 -7.47
CA ASP A 192 6.06 5.07 -6.97
C ASP A 192 5.07 4.66 -8.07
N GLU A 193 5.25 5.18 -9.29
CA GLU A 193 4.36 4.86 -10.43
C GLU A 193 4.50 3.38 -10.83
N ASN A 194 5.72 2.84 -10.79
CA ASN A 194 5.99 1.44 -11.14
C ASN A 194 5.47 0.44 -10.09
N ILE A 195 5.44 0.80 -8.80
CA ILE A 195 4.98 -0.09 -7.73
C ILE A 195 3.46 -0.26 -7.81
N ASN A 196 2.71 0.82 -7.99
CA ASN A 196 1.26 0.77 -8.12
C ASN A 196 0.81 0.01 -9.38
N LEU A 197 1.51 0.21 -10.51
CA LEU A 197 1.30 -0.54 -11.75
C LEU A 197 1.61 -2.03 -11.57
N ARG A 198 2.71 -2.37 -10.88
CA ARG A 198 3.07 -3.77 -10.59
C ARG A 198 2.05 -4.42 -9.66
N ALA A 199 1.55 -3.71 -8.65
CA ALA A 199 0.51 -4.21 -7.76
C ALA A 199 -0.81 -4.47 -8.52
N ALA A 200 -1.24 -3.52 -9.37
CA ALA A 200 -2.42 -3.70 -10.22
C ALA A 200 -2.24 -4.86 -11.22
N ALA A 201 -1.05 -5.03 -11.80
CA ALA A 201 -0.77 -6.13 -12.72
C ALA A 201 -0.77 -7.50 -12.01
N LEU A 202 -0.20 -7.59 -10.80
CA LEU A 202 -0.23 -8.80 -9.98
C LEU A 202 -1.66 -9.17 -9.56
N HIS A 203 -2.49 -8.17 -9.27
CA HIS A 203 -3.89 -8.34 -8.95
C HIS A 203 -4.67 -8.93 -10.14
N VAL A 204 -4.58 -8.29 -11.32
CA VAL A 204 -5.25 -8.79 -12.54
C VAL A 204 -4.75 -10.18 -12.95
N LEU A 205 -3.46 -10.48 -12.72
CA LEU A 205 -2.93 -11.82 -12.96
C LEU A 205 -3.56 -12.86 -12.02
N GLY A 206 -3.81 -12.50 -10.75
CA GLY A 206 -4.53 -13.33 -9.79
C GLY A 206 -5.95 -13.66 -10.27
N ASP A 207 -6.71 -12.64 -10.68
CA ASP A 207 -8.09 -12.81 -11.18
C ASP A 207 -8.11 -13.64 -12.47
N LEU A 208 -7.16 -13.42 -13.37
CA LEU A 208 -7.05 -14.21 -14.59
C LEU A 208 -6.77 -15.69 -14.28
N LEU A 209 -5.89 -15.99 -13.34
CA LEU A 209 -5.61 -17.36 -12.91
C LEU A 209 -6.85 -18.01 -12.29
N ALA A 210 -7.63 -17.25 -11.51
CA ALA A 210 -8.89 -17.71 -10.95
C ALA A 210 -9.90 -18.08 -12.04
N SER A 211 -10.22 -17.15 -12.95
CA SER A 211 -11.20 -17.38 -14.01
C SER A 211 -10.77 -18.49 -14.98
N VAL A 212 -9.47 -18.65 -15.25
CA VAL A 212 -8.95 -19.79 -16.02
C VAL A 212 -9.17 -21.11 -15.27
N GLY A 213 -8.94 -21.15 -13.96
CA GLY A 213 -9.24 -22.32 -13.13
C GLY A 213 -10.71 -22.72 -13.17
N VAL A 214 -11.62 -21.74 -13.08
CA VAL A 214 -13.08 -21.95 -13.21
C VAL A 214 -13.42 -22.47 -14.61
N LEU A 215 -12.83 -21.89 -15.65
CA LEU A 215 -13.05 -22.33 -17.03
C LEU A 215 -12.62 -23.79 -17.24
N ILE A 216 -11.42 -24.16 -16.79
CA ILE A 216 -10.93 -25.55 -16.85
C ILE A 216 -11.90 -26.47 -16.10
N SER A 217 -12.33 -26.09 -14.90
CA SER A 217 -13.27 -26.85 -14.08
C SER A 217 -14.60 -27.09 -14.80
N SER A 218 -15.14 -26.05 -15.44
CA SER A 218 -16.39 -26.11 -16.18
C SER A 218 -16.29 -27.01 -17.43
N VAL A 219 -15.16 -26.98 -18.14
CA VAL A 219 -14.92 -27.84 -19.31
C VAL A 219 -14.86 -29.30 -18.90
N VAL A 220 -14.20 -29.61 -17.77
CA VAL A 220 -14.19 -30.99 -17.24
C VAL A 220 -15.61 -31.46 -16.91
N LEU A 221 -16.43 -30.61 -16.29
CA LEU A 221 -17.82 -30.92 -15.97
C LEU A 221 -18.70 -31.11 -17.22
N LEU A 222 -18.43 -30.39 -18.32
CA LEU A 222 -19.15 -30.60 -19.60
C LEU A 222 -18.92 -31.99 -20.18
N PHE A 223 -17.68 -32.49 -20.13
CA PHE A 223 -17.36 -33.83 -20.64
C PHE A 223 -17.71 -34.95 -19.64
N LYS A 224 -17.68 -34.64 -18.34
CA LYS A 224 -17.94 -35.59 -17.24
C LYS A 224 -18.82 -34.94 -16.16
N PRO A 225 -20.14 -34.85 -16.36
CA PRO A 225 -21.06 -34.20 -15.42
C PRO A 225 -21.08 -34.83 -14.02
N THR A 226 -20.66 -36.09 -13.88
CA THR A 226 -20.58 -36.79 -12.60
C THR A 226 -19.41 -36.33 -11.72
N TYR A 227 -18.47 -35.56 -12.24
CA TYR A 227 -17.26 -35.11 -11.55
C TYR A 227 -17.50 -33.77 -10.82
N THR A 228 -18.62 -33.65 -10.11
CA THR A 228 -19.02 -32.41 -9.39
C THR A 228 -17.98 -31.95 -8.35
N ILE A 229 -17.10 -32.85 -7.91
CA ILE A 229 -15.99 -32.57 -6.99
C ILE A 229 -14.95 -31.57 -7.55
N VAL A 230 -14.92 -31.37 -8.87
CA VAL A 230 -13.96 -30.46 -9.51
C VAL A 230 -14.19 -29.01 -9.11
N ASP A 231 -15.45 -28.59 -8.88
CA ASP A 231 -15.80 -27.24 -8.43
C ASP A 231 -15.26 -26.95 -7.00
N PRO A 232 -15.50 -27.79 -5.97
CA PRO A 232 -14.85 -27.66 -4.66
C PRO A 232 -13.33 -27.68 -4.70
N ILE A 233 -12.70 -28.52 -5.54
CA ILE A 233 -11.24 -28.56 -5.69
C ILE A 233 -10.73 -27.21 -6.21
N CYS A 234 -11.39 -26.64 -7.23
CA CYS A 234 -11.06 -25.32 -7.74
C CYS A 234 -11.20 -24.25 -6.67
N THR A 235 -12.27 -24.28 -5.88
CA THR A 235 -12.47 -23.34 -4.76
C THR A 235 -11.37 -23.45 -3.70
N PHE A 236 -10.95 -24.67 -3.32
CA PHE A 236 -9.85 -24.84 -2.36
C PHE A 236 -8.52 -24.33 -2.89
N VAL A 237 -8.19 -24.60 -4.16
CA VAL A 237 -6.97 -24.09 -4.78
C VAL A 237 -6.96 -22.57 -4.78
N PHE A 238 -8.07 -21.93 -5.16
CA PHE A 238 -8.19 -20.47 -5.12
C PHE A 238 -8.07 -19.92 -3.70
N ALA A 239 -8.74 -20.54 -2.72
CA ALA A 239 -8.63 -20.14 -1.33
C ALA A 239 -7.17 -20.16 -0.82
N LEU A 240 -6.39 -21.19 -1.18
CA LEU A 240 -4.98 -21.27 -0.82
C LEU A 240 -4.14 -20.16 -1.48
N ILE A 241 -4.41 -19.86 -2.76
CA ILE A 241 -3.74 -18.78 -3.48
C ILE A 241 -4.03 -17.44 -2.79
N VAL A 242 -5.30 -17.14 -2.51
CA VAL A 242 -5.72 -15.90 -1.83
C VAL A 242 -5.08 -15.77 -0.45
N LEU A 243 -5.09 -16.84 0.35
CA LEU A 243 -4.44 -16.82 1.67
C LEU A 243 -2.94 -16.56 1.55
N TYR A 244 -2.25 -17.19 0.60
CA TYR A 244 -0.81 -17.01 0.39
C TYR A 244 -0.45 -15.58 -0.07
N THR A 245 -1.20 -15.02 -1.03
CA THR A 245 -0.93 -13.68 -1.55
C THR A 245 -1.23 -12.59 -0.53
N THR A 246 -2.29 -12.76 0.27
CA THR A 246 -2.70 -11.78 1.29
C THR A 246 -1.93 -11.90 2.61
N PHE A 247 -1.26 -13.03 2.87
CA PHE A 247 -0.47 -13.23 4.10
C PHE A 247 0.63 -12.18 4.27
N HIS A 248 1.35 -11.85 3.19
CA HIS A 248 2.42 -10.84 3.26
C HIS A 248 1.85 -9.43 3.49
N LEU A 249 0.68 -9.12 2.93
CA LEU A 249 0.03 -7.82 3.10
C LEU A 249 -0.40 -7.58 4.54
N ILE A 250 -0.93 -8.61 5.22
CA ILE A 250 -1.34 -8.49 6.62
C ILE A 250 -0.11 -8.38 7.53
N THR A 251 0.97 -9.13 7.28
CA THR A 251 2.18 -9.05 8.10
C THR A 251 2.84 -7.68 8.00
N ASP A 252 2.89 -7.10 6.80
CA ASP A 252 3.45 -5.76 6.60
C ASP A 252 2.60 -4.71 7.31
N SER A 253 1.27 -4.79 7.15
CA SER A 253 0.33 -3.83 7.77
C SER A 253 0.36 -3.91 9.30
N VAL A 254 0.41 -5.13 9.86
CA VAL A 254 0.56 -5.34 11.31
C VAL A 254 1.93 -4.84 11.78
N GLY A 255 3.00 -5.05 11.02
CA GLY A 255 4.33 -4.50 11.31
C GLY A 255 4.29 -2.98 11.48
N VAL A 256 3.59 -2.27 10.61
CA VAL A 256 3.39 -0.82 10.73
C VAL A 256 2.57 -0.45 11.99
N LEU A 257 1.52 -1.21 12.32
CA LEU A 257 0.72 -0.97 13.54
C LEU A 257 1.53 -1.23 14.83
N MET A 258 2.46 -2.17 14.78
CA MET A 258 3.37 -2.53 15.87
C MET A 258 4.61 -1.64 15.96
N GLU A 259 4.64 -0.54 15.19
CA GLU A 259 5.76 0.41 15.17
C GLU A 259 7.09 -0.22 14.73
N GLY A 260 7.00 -1.25 13.87
CA GLY A 260 8.17 -1.92 13.30
C GLY A 260 8.96 -1.02 12.35
N ALA A 261 10.27 -1.26 12.31
CA ALA A 261 11.15 -0.63 11.33
C ALA A 261 10.75 -1.08 9.91
N PRO A 262 10.69 -0.16 8.93
CA PRO A 262 10.37 -0.55 7.56
C PRO A 262 11.46 -1.46 6.98
N GLY A 263 11.07 -2.46 6.18
CA GLY A 263 11.97 -3.54 5.76
C GLY A 263 13.23 -3.12 4.98
N HIS A 264 13.27 -1.91 4.42
CA HIS A 264 14.45 -1.36 3.74
C HIS A 264 15.42 -0.66 4.70
N LEU A 265 15.00 -0.30 5.92
CA LEU A 265 15.84 0.34 6.93
C LEU A 265 16.34 -0.70 7.92
N LYS A 266 17.67 -0.79 8.04
CA LYS A 266 18.34 -1.60 9.04
C LYS A 266 18.81 -0.70 10.18
N PRO A 267 18.26 -0.82 11.41
CA PRO A 267 18.68 0.00 12.54
C PRO A 267 20.19 -0.01 12.77
N GLU A 268 20.84 -1.16 12.55
CA GLU A 268 22.29 -1.32 12.74
C GLU A 268 23.10 -0.47 11.75
N ALA A 269 22.60 -0.31 10.52
CA ALA A 269 23.24 0.54 9.51
C ALA A 269 23.13 2.01 9.90
N ILE A 270 21.97 2.44 10.43
CA ILE A 270 21.75 3.81 10.90
C ILE A 270 22.68 4.14 12.07
N VAL A 271 22.78 3.25 13.06
CA VAL A 271 23.72 3.40 14.18
C VAL A 271 25.14 3.56 13.65
N LYS A 272 25.57 2.68 12.73
CA LYS A 272 26.91 2.72 12.15
C LYS A 272 27.21 4.05 11.44
N SER A 273 26.28 4.56 10.62
CA SER A 273 26.48 5.83 9.90
C SER A 273 26.50 7.03 10.86
N LEU A 274 25.66 7.02 11.90
CA LEU A 274 25.65 8.09 12.91
C LEU A 274 26.91 8.08 13.80
N THR A 275 27.40 6.91 14.22
CA THR A 275 28.64 6.79 15.00
C THR A 275 29.89 7.14 14.19
N ALA A 276 29.82 7.13 12.84
CA ALA A 276 30.93 7.57 11.99
C ALA A 276 31.12 9.11 11.99
N ILE A 277 30.18 9.88 12.56
CA ILE A 277 30.28 11.34 12.66
C ILE A 277 31.32 11.70 13.74
N PRO A 278 32.34 12.52 13.43
CA PRO A 278 33.32 12.95 14.43
C PRO A 278 32.67 13.62 15.63
N GLY A 279 33.08 13.21 16.84
CA GLY A 279 32.54 13.70 18.11
C GLY A 279 31.34 12.91 18.65
N VAL A 280 30.80 11.95 17.89
CA VAL A 280 29.78 11.00 18.36
C VAL A 280 30.47 9.78 19.00
N ILE A 281 30.19 9.53 20.28
CA ILE A 281 30.70 8.38 21.03
C ILE A 281 29.82 7.16 20.80
N ALA A 282 28.50 7.35 20.92
CA ALA A 282 27.53 6.26 20.84
C ALA A 282 26.15 6.77 20.42
N VAL A 283 25.34 5.86 19.86
CA VAL A 283 23.91 6.08 19.60
C VAL A 283 23.14 5.02 20.36
N HIS A 284 22.14 5.44 21.12
CA HIS A 284 21.27 4.55 21.88
C HIS A 284 19.82 5.02 21.82
N ASP A 285 18.90 4.21 22.36
CA ASP A 285 17.46 4.47 22.32
C ASP A 285 16.92 4.73 20.90
N LEU A 286 17.56 4.10 19.90
CA LEU A 286 17.16 4.22 18.50
C LEU A 286 15.84 3.49 18.28
N HIS A 287 14.81 4.24 17.95
CA HIS A 287 13.53 3.73 17.49
C HIS A 287 13.27 4.23 16.08
N VAL A 288 12.93 3.31 15.19
CA VAL A 288 12.59 3.61 13.80
C VAL A 288 11.28 2.91 13.50
N TRP A 289 10.30 3.67 13.04
CA TRP A 289 8.97 3.13 12.74
C TRP A 289 8.41 3.76 11.48
N THR A 290 7.34 3.17 10.97
CA THR A 290 6.58 3.70 9.83
C THR A 290 5.23 4.21 10.32
N LEU A 291 4.85 5.44 9.99
CA LEU A 291 3.55 5.97 10.36
C LEU A 291 2.45 5.56 9.36
N SER A 292 2.80 5.59 8.08
CA SER A 292 2.06 5.08 6.93
C SER A 292 3.07 4.72 5.85
N PRO A 293 2.71 3.93 4.81
CA PRO A 293 3.62 3.67 3.69
C PRO A 293 4.26 4.97 3.17
N GLY A 294 5.59 4.97 3.01
CA GLY A 294 6.37 6.14 2.58
C GLY A 294 6.60 7.23 3.64
N LYS A 295 6.17 7.04 4.90
CA LYS A 295 6.40 7.98 6.01
C LYS A 295 7.15 7.34 7.18
N PRO A 296 8.46 7.05 7.02
CA PRO A 296 9.29 6.62 8.13
C PRO A 296 9.54 7.79 9.11
N SER A 297 9.63 7.45 10.39
CA SER A 297 9.99 8.33 11.49
C SER A 297 11.07 7.69 12.35
N LEU A 298 11.90 8.53 12.97
CA LEU A 298 13.01 8.07 13.81
C LEU A 298 13.17 8.94 15.05
N THR A 299 13.45 8.29 16.19
CA THR A 299 13.98 8.92 17.40
C THR A 299 15.28 8.25 17.80
N ALA A 300 16.27 9.02 18.23
CA ALA A 300 17.51 8.47 18.76
C ALA A 300 18.20 9.43 19.72
N HIS A 301 18.99 8.87 20.62
CA HIS A 301 19.87 9.64 21.50
C HIS A 301 21.30 9.49 21.01
N ILE A 302 22.01 10.61 20.89
CA ILE A 302 23.39 10.70 20.39
C ILE A 302 24.27 11.20 21.53
N LEU A 303 25.12 10.31 22.04
CA LEU A 303 26.11 10.64 23.05
C LEU A 303 27.34 11.26 22.39
N VAL A 304 27.73 12.45 22.84
CA VAL A 304 28.85 13.21 22.27
C VAL A 304 29.96 13.48 23.29
N GLU A 305 31.17 13.69 22.76
CA GLU A 305 32.36 14.00 23.57
C GLU A 305 32.24 15.34 24.32
N LYS A 306 32.81 15.37 25.54
CA LYS A 306 32.73 16.52 26.46
C LYS A 306 33.31 17.80 25.87
N ASP A 307 34.42 17.70 25.14
CA ASP A 307 35.14 18.86 24.58
C ASP A 307 34.46 19.46 23.33
N VAL A 308 33.35 18.85 22.89
CA VAL A 308 32.65 19.19 21.64
C VAL A 308 31.35 19.97 21.92
N GLN A 309 31.15 20.46 23.15
CA GLN A 309 29.97 21.22 23.58
C GLN A 309 29.59 22.41 22.67
N LEU A 310 30.58 23.09 22.09
CA LEU A 310 30.36 24.22 21.19
C LEU A 310 29.97 23.81 19.75
N GLN A 311 29.98 22.50 19.44
CA GLN A 311 29.69 21.97 18.10
C GLN A 311 28.42 21.10 18.06
N TYR A 312 27.58 21.14 19.09
CA TYR A 312 26.33 20.36 19.13
C TYR A 312 25.43 20.61 17.92
N ASP A 313 25.31 21.86 17.47
CA ASP A 313 24.50 22.21 16.30
C ASP A 313 25.05 21.58 15.02
N ASP A 314 26.38 21.50 14.87
CA ASP A 314 27.03 20.88 13.71
C ASP A 314 26.87 19.36 13.72
N ILE A 315 27.02 18.71 14.88
CA ILE A 315 26.76 17.27 15.02
C ILE A 315 25.29 16.95 14.75
N LEU A 316 24.36 17.74 15.30
CA LEU A 316 22.93 17.57 15.07
C LEU A 316 22.59 17.72 13.59
N TYR A 317 23.10 18.77 12.94
CA TYR A 317 22.90 19.00 11.51
C TYR A 317 23.45 17.85 10.64
N LYS A 318 24.68 17.39 10.91
CA LYS A 318 25.27 16.24 10.21
C LYS A 318 24.46 14.96 10.43
N SER A 319 23.98 14.73 11.65
CA SER A 319 23.17 13.57 11.98
C SER A 319 21.82 13.59 11.27
N GLN A 320 21.15 14.75 11.23
CA GLN A 320 19.91 14.95 10.47
C GLN A 320 20.13 14.69 8.98
N ARG A 321 21.26 15.15 8.41
CA ARG A 321 21.61 14.90 7.02
C ARG A 321 21.87 13.42 6.73
N VAL A 322 22.60 12.71 7.58
CA VAL A 322 22.79 11.26 7.42
C VAL A 322 21.43 10.56 7.39
N VAL A 323 20.58 10.82 8.37
CA VAL A 323 19.27 10.16 8.48
C VAL A 323 18.31 10.53 7.33
N CYS A 324 18.34 11.79 6.87
CA CYS A 324 17.50 12.27 5.78
C CYS A 324 18.03 11.87 4.40
N ASP A 325 19.29 12.16 4.10
CA ASP A 325 19.90 12.01 2.78
C ASP A 325 20.25 10.54 2.47
N GLU A 326 20.75 9.77 3.46
CA GLU A 326 21.17 8.38 3.27
C GLU A 326 20.03 7.38 3.47
N PHE A 327 19.15 7.63 4.45
CA PHE A 327 18.08 6.71 4.84
C PHE A 327 16.66 7.19 4.50
N GLY A 328 16.49 8.40 3.95
CA GLY A 328 15.17 8.89 3.52
C GLY A 328 14.19 9.17 4.67
N VAL A 329 14.66 9.33 5.91
CA VAL A 329 13.80 9.60 7.06
C VAL A 329 13.70 11.10 7.32
N HIS A 330 12.58 11.69 6.91
CA HIS A 330 12.36 13.14 6.97
C HIS A 330 11.80 13.63 8.31
N HIS A 331 11.16 12.77 9.10
CA HIS A 331 10.66 13.11 10.42
C HIS A 331 11.55 12.49 11.50
N THR A 332 12.43 13.30 12.07
CA THR A 332 13.46 12.83 13.02
C THR A 332 13.43 13.65 14.30
N THR A 333 13.67 12.99 15.43
CA THR A 333 13.99 13.65 16.70
C THR A 333 15.29 13.06 17.22
N LEU A 334 16.34 13.87 17.27
CA LEU A 334 17.65 13.46 17.74
C LEU A 334 17.97 14.23 19.01
N GLN A 335 18.11 13.51 20.12
CA GLN A 335 18.49 14.09 21.41
C GLN A 335 20.01 14.01 21.57
N ILE A 336 20.67 15.15 21.68
CA ILE A 336 22.11 15.19 21.98
C ILE A 336 22.30 15.08 23.49
N GLU A 337 23.12 14.13 23.92
CA GLU A 337 23.48 13.92 25.33
C GLU A 337 24.97 14.10 25.54
N SER A 338 25.34 14.75 26.64
CA SER A 338 26.74 14.80 27.10
C SER A 338 26.99 13.73 28.15
N GLU A 339 28.24 13.33 28.33
CA GLU A 339 28.60 12.37 29.40
C GLU A 339 28.18 12.84 30.81
N GLU A 340 28.14 14.16 31.05
CA GLU A 340 27.74 14.75 32.33
C GLU A 340 26.22 14.85 32.49
N ALA A 341 25.49 15.00 31.39
CA ALA A 341 24.04 15.11 31.35
C ALA A 341 23.36 13.76 31.05
N ARG A 342 24.03 12.64 31.31
CA ARG A 342 23.41 11.30 31.22
C ARG A 342 22.14 11.32 32.06
N PHE A 343 20.99 11.21 31.39
CA PHE A 343 19.65 11.23 32.01
C PHE A 343 19.36 9.90 32.74
N THR A 344 20.35 9.35 33.43
CA THR A 344 20.32 8.05 34.11
C THR A 344 19.56 8.08 35.43
N SER A 345 19.16 9.25 35.94
CA SER A 345 18.43 9.39 37.20
C SER A 345 16.90 9.39 37.08
N HIS A 346 16.35 9.37 35.85
CA HIS A 346 14.90 9.39 35.62
C HIS A 346 14.39 8.35 34.61
N CYS A 347 15.25 7.81 33.74
CA CYS A 347 14.86 6.72 32.85
C CYS A 347 14.94 5.38 33.58
N ARG A 348 13.90 4.55 33.45
CA ARG A 348 13.98 3.15 33.89
C ARG A 348 15.01 2.44 32.99
N PRO A 349 16.07 1.84 33.55
CA PRO A 349 17.13 1.22 32.77
C PRO A 349 16.62 0.08 31.86
N GLU A 350 15.49 -0.55 32.21
CA GLU A 350 14.83 -1.57 31.38
C GLU A 350 14.32 -1.05 30.02
N ILE A 351 14.08 0.27 29.90
CA ILE A 351 13.53 0.92 28.70
C ILE A 351 14.63 1.63 27.91
N CYS A 352 15.61 2.26 28.59
CA CYS A 352 16.60 3.12 27.95
C CYS A 352 18.04 2.58 27.92
N CYS A 353 18.35 1.45 28.58
CA CYS A 353 19.65 0.82 28.39
C CYS A 353 19.66 0.05 27.07
N ALA A 354 20.70 0.27 26.26
CA ALA A 354 21.06 -0.63 25.18
C ALA A 354 21.16 -2.05 25.75
N ARG A 355 20.27 -2.95 25.33
CA ARG A 355 20.51 -4.38 25.53
C ARG A 355 21.72 -4.71 24.65
N VAL A 356 22.86 -4.89 25.31
CA VAL A 356 24.12 -5.35 24.70
C VAL A 356 23.90 -6.67 23.98
#